data_AF-A0A846HRB4-F1
#
_entry.id   AF-A0A846HRB4-F1
#
_cell.length_a   1.000
_cell.length_b   1.000
_cell.length_c   1.000
_cell.angle_alpha   90.00
_cell.angle_beta   90.00
_cell.angle_gamma   90.00
#
_symmetry.space_group_name_H-M   'P 1'
#
loop_
_entity.id
_entity.type
_entity.pdbx_description
1 polymer ?
#
loop_
_entity_poly.entity_id
_entity_poly.type
_entity_poly.pdbx_seq_one_letter_code
_entity_poly.pdbx_strand_id
1 'polypeptide(L)'
;MARANRGKTIGRRTYLHVDALRSAQASTGLDWQARVALAEQAAGVERGVRFNVVRLDAQSGEVALLHYPGFFDDPFPALRESWRFEPGAGVVAIVPMRTR
;
A
#
# COMPACT_ATOMS: atom_id res chain seq x y z
N MET A 1 5.96 25.20 7.10
CA MET A 1 5.07 24.08 7.49
C MET A 1 5.72 22.77 7.08
N ALA A 2 6.23 21.98 8.01
CA ALA A 2 6.89 20.71 7.71
C ALA A 2 5.86 19.70 7.20
N ARG A 3 6.00 19.23 5.96
CA ARG A 3 5.24 18.09 5.46
C ARG A 3 5.56 16.91 6.37
N ALA A 4 4.56 16.42 7.11
CA ALA A 4 4.67 15.21 7.89
C ALA A 4 4.90 14.02 6.93
N ASN A 5 6.16 13.76 6.62
CA ASN A 5 6.57 12.77 5.62
C ASN A 5 6.48 11.38 6.26
N ARG A 6 5.26 10.89 6.49
CA ARG A 6 4.98 9.58 7.11
C ARG A 6 5.14 8.41 6.12
N GLY A 7 5.88 8.62 5.05
CA GLY A 7 6.07 7.67 3.98
C GLY A 7 7.17 8.09 3.03
N LYS A 8 7.46 7.22 2.07
CA LYS A 8 8.53 7.41 1.09
C LYS A 8 7.91 7.59 -0.29
N THR A 9 8.14 8.72 -0.93
CA THR A 9 7.77 8.93 -2.34
C THR A 9 8.99 8.66 -3.21
N ILE A 10 8.84 7.77 -4.19
CA ILE A 10 9.87 7.44 -5.19
C ILE A 10 9.23 7.62 -6.56
N GLY A 11 9.66 8.64 -7.30
CA GLY A 11 9.00 9.07 -8.53
C GLY A 11 7.53 9.40 -8.26
N ARG A 12 6.62 8.74 -8.96
CA ARG A 12 5.15 8.93 -8.83
C ARG A 12 4.47 8.04 -7.79
N ARG A 13 5.24 7.18 -7.11
CA ARG A 13 4.72 6.18 -6.17
C ARG A 13 4.99 6.60 -4.75
N THR A 14 3.97 6.58 -3.92
CA THR A 14 4.08 6.88 -2.49
C THR A 14 3.86 5.60 -1.70
N TYR A 15 4.81 5.29 -0.82
CA TYR A 15 4.77 4.13 0.07
C TYR A 15 4.46 4.62 1.48
N LEU A 16 3.40 4.11 2.08
CA LEU A 16 2.94 4.48 3.41
C LEU A 16 2.76 3.24 4.26
N HIS A 17 3.16 3.30 5.53
CA HIS A 17 2.71 2.31 6.50
C HIS A 17 1.19 2.48 6.72
N VAL A 18 0.48 1.40 7.06
CA VAL A 18 -0.97 1.43 7.31
C VAL A 18 -1.37 2.45 8.38
N ASP A 19 -0.53 2.69 9.39
CA ASP A 19 -0.78 3.71 10.42
C ASP A 19 -0.70 5.14 9.86
N ALA A 20 0.14 5.35 8.86
CA ALA A 20 0.30 6.65 8.21
C ALA A 20 -0.85 6.96 7.25
N LEU A 21 -1.53 5.93 6.72
CA LEU A 21 -2.61 6.07 5.75
C LEU A 21 -3.78 6.91 6.30
N ARG A 22 -4.11 6.76 7.59
CA ARG A 22 -5.21 7.52 8.22
C ARG A 22 -4.99 9.04 8.14
N SER A 23 -3.74 9.49 8.12
CA SER A 23 -3.41 10.93 8.08
C SER A 23 -3.03 11.45 6.70
N ALA A 24 -2.93 10.58 5.69
CA ALA A 24 -2.49 10.95 4.34
C ALA A 24 -3.61 11.58 3.47
N GLN A 25 -4.86 11.58 3.92
CA GLN A 25 -6.03 12.05 3.16
C GLN A 25 -6.00 13.54 2.76
N ALA A 26 -5.18 14.36 3.40
CA ALA A 26 -5.28 15.81 3.30
C ALA A 26 -4.71 16.44 2.01
N SER A 27 -4.05 15.70 1.11
CA SER A 27 -3.13 16.35 0.14
C SER A 27 -3.36 16.12 -1.35
N THR A 28 -4.28 15.25 -1.78
CA THR A 28 -4.29 14.84 -3.22
C THR A 28 -5.64 14.78 -3.93
N GLY A 29 -6.76 15.11 -3.28
CA GLY A 29 -8.11 15.06 -3.89
C GLY A 29 -8.60 13.64 -4.27
N LEU A 30 -7.70 12.66 -4.30
CA LEU A 30 -7.97 11.24 -4.44
C LEU A 30 -8.27 10.62 -3.07
N ASP A 31 -9.39 9.91 -2.95
CA ASP A 31 -9.72 9.18 -1.73
C ASP A 31 -8.96 7.86 -1.65
N TRP A 32 -7.72 7.95 -1.19
CA TRP A 32 -6.85 6.79 -1.01
C TRP A 32 -7.40 5.81 0.03
N GLN A 33 -8.17 6.26 1.01
CA GLN A 33 -8.76 5.35 1.99
C GLN A 33 -9.82 4.46 1.34
N ALA A 34 -10.71 5.04 0.53
CA ALA A 34 -11.70 4.27 -0.21
C ALA A 34 -11.03 3.24 -1.14
N ARG A 35 -9.95 3.63 -1.83
CA ARG A 35 -9.24 2.71 -2.73
C ARG A 35 -8.51 1.58 -2.00
N VAL A 36 -7.86 1.88 -0.88
CA VAL A 36 -7.24 0.83 -0.05
C VAL A 36 -8.32 -0.11 0.50
N ALA A 37 -9.47 0.41 0.93
CA ALA A 37 -10.59 -0.42 1.37
C ALA A 37 -11.12 -1.33 0.25
N LEU A 38 -11.28 -0.82 -0.98
CA LEU A 38 -11.65 -1.64 -2.13
C LEU A 38 -10.61 -2.73 -2.41
N ALA A 39 -9.32 -2.40 -2.34
CA ALA A 39 -8.24 -3.37 -2.52
C ALA A 39 -8.25 -4.45 -1.44
N GLU A 40 -8.51 -4.09 -0.17
CA GLU A 40 -8.67 -5.02 0.96
C GLU A 40 -9.82 -6.00 0.71
N GLN A 41 -10.98 -5.48 0.34
CA GLN A 41 -12.16 -6.29 0.06
C GLN A 41 -11.92 -7.23 -1.13
N ALA A 42 -11.36 -6.72 -2.21
CA ALA A 42 -11.12 -7.51 -3.42
C ALA A 42 -10.02 -8.57 -3.23
N ALA A 43 -9.04 -8.31 -2.36
CA ALA A 43 -8.00 -9.28 -2.00
C ALA A 43 -8.41 -10.24 -0.87
N GLY A 44 -9.49 -9.94 -0.13
CA GLY A 44 -9.89 -10.70 1.05
C GLY A 44 -8.84 -10.64 2.17
N VAL A 45 -8.19 -9.49 2.33
CA VAL A 45 -7.09 -9.31 3.29
C VAL A 45 -7.33 -8.18 4.28
N GLU A 46 -6.84 -8.38 5.49
CA GLU A 46 -6.96 -7.39 6.57
C GLU A 46 -5.66 -6.61 6.75
N ARG A 47 -5.78 -5.28 6.87
CA ARG A 47 -4.68 -4.37 7.19
C ARG A 47 -4.04 -4.69 8.53
N GLY A 48 -2.72 -4.57 8.61
CA GLY A 48 -1.95 -4.89 9.81
C GLY A 48 -1.75 -6.39 10.06
N VAL A 49 -2.62 -7.26 9.51
CA VAL A 49 -2.51 -8.72 9.63
C VAL A 49 -1.82 -9.33 8.41
N ARG A 50 -2.29 -8.97 7.21
CA ARG A 50 -1.82 -9.55 5.95
C ARG A 50 -0.94 -8.61 5.16
N PHE A 51 -0.97 -7.31 5.45
CA PHE A 51 -0.08 -6.31 4.86
C PHE A 51 0.11 -5.14 5.84
N ASN A 52 1.22 -4.43 5.73
CA ASN A 52 1.56 -3.30 6.61
C ASN A 52 2.02 -2.06 5.85
N VAL A 53 2.32 -2.19 4.55
CA VAL A 53 2.66 -1.06 3.68
C VAL A 53 1.69 -1.00 2.51
N VAL A 54 1.29 0.21 2.14
CA VAL A 54 0.52 0.49 0.93
C VAL A 54 1.37 1.32 -0.04
N ARG A 55 1.35 0.94 -1.31
CA ARG A 55 1.92 1.71 -2.40
C ARG A 55 0.80 2.33 -3.21
N LEU A 56 0.85 3.64 -3.38
CA LEU A 56 -0.14 4.43 -4.09
C LEU A 56 0.52 5.05 -5.32
N ASP A 57 -0.04 4.84 -6.51
CA ASP A 57 0.41 5.50 -7.74
C ASP A 57 -0.58 6.62 -8.12
N ALA A 58 -0.15 7.86 -7.97
CA ALA A 58 -1.04 9.02 -8.11
C ALA A 58 -1.56 9.25 -9.54
N GLN A 59 -0.90 8.68 -10.56
CA GLN A 59 -1.28 8.85 -11.96
C GLN A 59 -2.28 7.78 -12.40
N SER A 60 -1.98 6.52 -12.12
CA SER A 60 -2.84 5.38 -12.51
C SER A 60 -3.97 5.12 -11.52
N GLY A 61 -3.85 5.61 -10.28
CA GLY A 61 -4.75 5.28 -9.18
C GLY A 61 -4.58 3.86 -8.65
N GLU A 62 -3.57 3.13 -9.13
CA GLU A 62 -3.23 1.80 -8.66
C GLU A 62 -2.84 1.79 -7.18
N VAL A 63 -3.29 0.75 -6.49
CA VAL A 63 -2.92 0.44 -5.11
C VAL A 63 -2.22 -0.91 -5.06
N ALA A 64 -1.09 -0.99 -4.36
CA ALA A 64 -0.52 -2.28 -3.97
C ALA A 64 -0.46 -2.40 -2.45
N LEU A 65 -0.92 -3.53 -1.93
CA LEU A 65 -0.83 -3.92 -0.52
C LEU A 65 0.42 -4.80 -0.38
N LEU A 66 1.32 -4.43 0.52
CA LEU A 66 2.64 -5.05 0.65
C LEU A 66 2.84 -5.52 2.09
N HIS A 67 3.31 -6.75 2.24
CA HIS A 67 3.61 -7.35 3.54
C HIS A 67 5.11 -7.50 3.75
N TYR A 68 5.64 -6.69 4.64
CA TYR A 68 7.02 -6.76 5.11
C TYR A 68 7.04 -7.28 6.55
N PRO A 69 7.23 -8.60 6.78
CA PRO A 69 7.46 -9.10 8.13
C PRO A 69 8.70 -8.43 8.73
N GLY A 70 8.67 -8.11 10.02
CA GLY A 70 9.78 -7.44 10.71
C GLY A 70 9.99 -5.99 10.27
N PHE A 71 8.97 -5.30 9.74
CA PHE A 71 9.10 -3.92 9.25
C PHE A 71 9.72 -2.93 10.25
N PHE A 72 9.50 -3.14 11.55
CA PHE A 72 10.05 -2.30 12.60
C PHE A 72 11.39 -2.81 13.18
N ASP A 73 11.71 -4.08 12.94
CA ASP A 73 12.81 -4.79 13.59
C ASP A 73 14.01 -4.98 12.64
N ASP A 74 13.74 -5.12 11.35
CA ASP A 74 14.74 -5.29 10.30
C ASP A 74 14.92 -3.97 9.54
N PRO A 75 16.15 -3.44 9.39
CA PRO A 75 16.41 -2.27 8.55
C PRO A 75 16.10 -2.51 7.06
N PHE A 76 16.09 -3.76 6.59
CA PHE A 76 15.83 -4.16 5.21
C PHE A 76 14.89 -5.37 5.11
N PRO A 77 13.63 -5.25 5.57
CA PRO A 77 12.71 -6.38 5.64
C PRO A 77 12.40 -6.89 4.23
N ALA A 78 12.43 -8.21 4.07
CA ALA A 78 12.05 -8.84 2.82
C ALA A 78 10.54 -8.71 2.59
N LEU A 79 10.12 -8.43 1.36
CA LEU A 79 8.71 -8.53 0.98
C LEU A 79 8.29 -10.00 1.09
N ARG A 80 7.20 -10.32 1.78
CA ARG A 80 6.67 -11.69 1.85
C ARG A 80 5.55 -11.91 0.83
N GLU A 81 4.63 -10.97 0.77
CA GLU A 81 3.40 -11.08 -0.02
C GLU A 81 3.01 -9.71 -0.58
N SER A 82 2.38 -9.71 -1.75
CA SER A 82 1.84 -8.49 -2.34
C SER A 82 0.55 -8.74 -3.12
N TRP A 83 -0.34 -7.75 -3.06
CA TRP A 83 -1.59 -7.70 -3.80
C TRP A 83 -1.63 -6.41 -4.58
N ARG A 84 -2.02 -6.48 -5.85
CA ARG A 84 -2.13 -5.31 -6.71
C ARG A 84 -3.58 -5.12 -7.13
N PHE A 85 -4.06 -3.89 -7.02
CA PHE A 85 -5.41 -3.48 -7.37
C PHE A 85 -5.36 -2.31 -8.36
N GLU A 86 -6.00 -2.51 -9.52
CA GLU A 86 -6.10 -1.50 -10.57
C GLU A 86 -7.55 -1.04 -10.73
N PRO A 87 -7.85 0.27 -10.53
CA PRO A 87 -9.22 0.77 -10.48
C PRO A 87 -9.99 0.66 -11.81
N GLY A 88 -9.30 0.50 -12.96
CA GLY A 88 -9.95 0.35 -14.28
C GLY A 88 -10.33 -1.09 -14.64
N ALA A 89 -9.78 -2.09 -13.94
CA ALA A 89 -10.02 -3.50 -14.25
C ALA A 89 -10.89 -4.19 -13.18
N GLY A 90 -10.92 -3.68 -11.95
CA GLY A 90 -11.53 -4.37 -10.80
C GLY A 90 -10.83 -5.70 -10.46
N VAL A 91 -9.69 -5.99 -11.10
CA VAL A 91 -8.93 -7.22 -10.93
C VAL A 91 -7.92 -7.02 -9.80
N VAL A 92 -7.92 -7.96 -8.86
CA VAL A 92 -6.81 -8.13 -7.93
C VAL A 92 -5.88 -9.19 -8.46
N ALA A 93 -4.63 -8.81 -8.71
CA ALA A 93 -3.56 -9.77 -8.95
C ALA A 93 -2.90 -10.11 -7.61
N ILE A 94 -3.10 -11.34 -7.15
CA ILE A 94 -2.31 -11.91 -6.04
C ILE A 94 -0.97 -12.34 -6.65
N VAL A 95 0.11 -11.75 -6.18
CA VAL A 95 1.46 -12.13 -6.62
C VAL A 95 2.11 -12.88 -5.46
N PRO A 96 1.99 -14.22 -5.40
CA PRO A 96 2.75 -15.00 -4.43
C PRO A 96 4.23 -14.89 -4.76
N MET A 97 5.05 -14.63 -3.75
CA MET A 97 6.49 -14.60 -3.96
C MET A 97 6.96 -16.03 -4.17
N ARG A 98 7.46 -16.36 -5.38
CA ARG A 98 8.12 -17.64 -5.63
C ARG A 98 9.35 -17.71 -4.75
N THR A 99 9.32 -18.56 -3.72
CA THR A 99 10.51 -18.99 -3.00
C THR A 99 11.45 -19.62 -4.03
N ARG A 100 12.62 -19.01 -4.21
CA ARG A 100 13.75 -19.64 -4.89
C ARG A 100 14.46 -20.59 -3.93
#